data_AF-A0A7C8EQB1-F1
#
_entry.id   AF-A0A7C8EQB1-F1
#
_cell.length_a   1.000
_cell.length_b   1.000
_cell.length_c   1.000
_cell.angle_alpha   90.00
_cell.angle_beta   90.00
_cell.angle_gamma   90.00
#
_symmetry.space_group_name_H-M   'P 1'
#
loop_
_entity.id
_entity.type
_entity.pdbx_description
1 polymer ?
#
loop_
_entity_poly.entity_id
_entity_poly.type
_entity_poly.pdbx_seq_one_letter_code
_entity_poly.pdbx_strand_id
1 'polypeptide(L)'
;MSAKSEKSAAVEREKKRRAKIAQRRAQMPRKYRRTYDRAVSGKSLRACVDSFCLECCGWKSQEVSLCTSLACPLYAVRPYQTRS
;
A
#
# COMPACT_ATOMS: atom_id res chain seq x y z
N MET A 1 0.46 29.16 -24.51
CA MET A 1 -0.87 28.94 -23.89
C MET A 1 -1.03 27.56 -23.20
N SER A 2 0.03 26.78 -22.91
CA SER A 2 -0.15 25.35 -22.54
C SER A 2 0.05 24.97 -21.05
N ALA A 3 0.85 25.71 -20.27
CA ALA A 3 1.19 25.30 -18.89
C ALA A 3 0.08 25.46 -17.84
N LYS A 4 -0.97 26.26 -18.09
CA LYS A 4 -2.08 26.46 -17.14
C LYS A 4 -3.05 25.26 -17.12
N SER A 5 -3.26 24.62 -18.27
CA SER A 5 -4.16 23.46 -18.41
C SER A 5 -3.59 22.21 -17.72
N GLU A 6 -2.29 21.97 -17.89
CA GLU A 6 -1.60 20.80 -17.30
C GLU A 6 -1.56 20.84 -15.77
N LYS A 7 -1.36 22.04 -15.18
CA LYS A 7 -1.39 22.23 -13.73
C LYS A 7 -2.76 21.93 -13.14
N SER A 8 -3.83 22.35 -13.81
CA SER A 8 -5.21 22.07 -13.39
C SER A 8 -5.50 20.56 -13.38
N ALA A 9 -5.06 19.85 -14.43
CA ALA A 9 -5.21 18.39 -14.52
C ALA A 9 -4.44 17.65 -13.42
N ALA A 10 -3.23 18.07 -13.08
CA ALA A 10 -2.43 17.48 -12.01
C ALA A 10 -3.08 17.64 -10.63
N VAL A 11 -3.63 18.83 -10.34
CA VAL A 11 -4.35 19.11 -9.08
C VAL A 11 -5.58 18.21 -8.97
N GLU A 12 -6.37 18.08 -10.04
CA GLU A 12 -7.55 17.22 -10.04
C GLU A 12 -7.20 15.74 -9.89
N ARG A 13 -6.10 15.29 -10.53
CA ARG A 13 -5.59 13.91 -10.35
C ARG A 13 -5.20 13.64 -8.90
N GLU A 14 -4.52 14.59 -8.25
CA GLU A 14 -4.13 14.45 -6.83
C GLU A 14 -5.37 14.45 -5.91
N LYS A 15 -6.37 15.30 -6.16
CA LYS A 15 -7.64 15.28 -5.42
C LYS A 15 -8.34 13.92 -5.54
N LYS A 16 -8.45 13.39 -6.76
CA LYS A 16 -9.01 12.05 -7.02
C LYS A 16 -8.22 10.96 -6.31
N ARG A 17 -6.88 11.03 -6.37
CA ARG A 17 -5.99 10.08 -5.68
C ARG A 17 -6.20 10.11 -4.17
N ARG A 18 -6.27 11.29 -3.55
CA ARG A 18 -6.54 11.44 -2.10
C ARG A 18 -7.88 10.85 -1.69
N ALA A 19 -8.94 11.10 -2.47
CA ALA A 19 -10.25 10.53 -2.20
C ALA A 19 -10.24 8.99 -2.25
N LYS A 20 -9.55 8.40 -3.23
CA LYS A 20 -9.37 6.94 -3.34
C LYS A 20 -8.56 6.35 -2.19
N ILE A 21 -7.50 7.02 -1.75
CA ILE A 21 -6.72 6.64 -0.57
C ILE A 21 -7.61 6.64 0.68
N ALA A 22 -8.40 7.69 0.88
CA ALA A 22 -9.31 7.79 2.03
C ALA A 22 -10.35 6.66 2.04
N GLN A 23 -10.96 6.36 0.88
CA GLN A 23 -11.92 5.27 0.72
C GLN A 23 -11.29 3.91 1.08
N ARG A 24 -10.10 3.63 0.55
CA ARG A 24 -9.37 2.37 0.83
C ARG A 24 -9.01 2.27 2.32
N ARG A 25 -8.52 3.36 2.92
CA ARG A 25 -8.16 3.45 4.34
C ARG A 25 -9.35 3.21 5.29
N ALA A 26 -10.57 3.56 4.87
CA ALA A 26 -11.77 3.33 5.66
C ALA A 26 -12.10 1.83 5.77
N GLN A 27 -11.82 1.05 4.71
CA GLN A 27 -12.16 -0.37 4.60
C GLN A 27 -11.16 -1.30 5.32
N MET A 28 -9.95 -0.83 5.64
CA MET A 28 -8.93 -1.65 6.31
C MET A 28 -9.00 -1.57 7.85
N PRO A 29 -8.53 -2.62 8.56
CA PRO A 29 -8.45 -2.62 10.02
C PRO A 29 -7.57 -1.49 10.57
N ARG A 30 -8.01 -0.88 11.68
CA ARG A 30 -7.34 0.28 12.31
C ARG A 30 -5.84 0.04 12.58
N LYS A 31 -5.48 -1.18 13.00
CA LYS A 31 -4.10 -1.58 13.33
C LYS A 31 -3.12 -1.38 12.17
N TYR A 32 -3.56 -1.56 10.92
CA TYR A 32 -2.68 -1.50 9.74
C TYR A 32 -2.68 -0.14 9.03
N ARG A 33 -3.57 0.79 9.43
CA ARG A 33 -3.70 2.11 8.78
C ARG A 33 -2.40 2.90 8.79
N ARG A 34 -1.61 2.85 9.86
CA ARG A 34 -0.32 3.54 9.94
C ARG A 34 0.67 3.05 8.89
N THR A 35 0.72 1.74 8.64
CA THR A 35 1.58 1.14 7.60
C THR A 35 1.11 1.57 6.21
N TYR A 36 -0.20 1.52 5.97
CA TYR A 36 -0.80 1.99 4.72
C TYR A 36 -0.55 3.49 4.48
N ASP A 37 -0.73 4.33 5.49
CA ASP A 37 -0.49 5.78 5.44
C ASP A 37 0.98 6.08 5.06
N ARG A 38 1.93 5.30 5.60
CA ARG A 38 3.34 5.37 5.21
C ARG A 38 3.57 4.91 3.77
N ALA A 39 2.90 3.85 3.33
CA ALA A 39 3.01 3.36 1.94
C ALA A 39 2.56 4.43 0.94
N VAL A 40 1.36 4.99 1.12
CA VAL A 40 0.80 6.00 0.19
C VAL A 40 1.50 7.35 0.25
N SER A 41 2.32 7.60 1.29
CA SER A 41 3.18 8.78 1.34
C SER A 41 4.32 8.75 0.31
N GLY A 42 4.65 7.56 -0.23
CA GLY A 42 5.72 7.37 -1.20
C GLY A 42 7.14 7.41 -0.61
N LYS A 43 7.28 7.49 0.72
CA LYS A 43 8.58 7.65 1.40
C LYS A 43 9.21 6.36 1.92
N SER A 44 8.54 5.21 1.79
CA SER A 44 9.04 3.95 2.33
C SER A 44 8.61 2.76 1.48
N LEU A 45 9.55 2.25 0.68
CA LEU A 45 9.33 1.03 -0.10
C LEU A 45 8.98 -0.16 0.80
N ARG A 46 9.61 -0.25 1.97
CA ARG A 46 9.28 -1.27 2.97
C ARG A 46 7.81 -1.23 3.39
N ALA A 47 7.28 -0.05 3.69
CA ALA A 47 5.87 0.10 4.05
C ALA A 47 4.93 -0.26 2.88
N CYS A 48 5.33 0.00 1.63
CA CYS A 48 4.57 -0.42 0.45
C CYS A 48 4.47 -1.95 0.36
N VAL A 49 5.60 -2.66 0.52
CA VAL A 49 5.63 -4.12 0.54
C VAL A 49 4.78 -4.67 1.68
N ASP A 50 4.94 -4.13 2.90
CA ASP A 50 4.20 -4.57 4.07
C ASP A 50 2.69 -4.42 3.89
N SER A 51 2.27 -3.23 3.42
CA SER A 51 0.87 -2.95 3.18
C SER A 51 0.30 -3.82 2.06
N PHE A 52 1.07 -4.09 0.99
CA PHE A 52 0.63 -4.93 -0.10
C PHE A 52 0.45 -6.38 0.34
N CYS A 53 1.41 -6.95 1.08
CA CYS A 53 1.30 -8.30 1.60
C CYS A 53 0.09 -8.43 2.55
N LEU A 54 -0.12 -7.44 3.43
CA LEU A 54 -1.29 -7.42 4.30
C LEU A 54 -2.60 -7.35 3.51
N GLU A 55 -2.70 -6.50 2.50
CA GLU A 55 -3.90 -6.39 1.65
C GLU A 55 -4.16 -7.68 0.86
N CYS A 56 -3.12 -8.27 0.26
CA CYS A 56 -3.18 -9.53 -0.47
C CYS A 56 -3.70 -10.69 0.40
N CYS A 57 -3.26 -10.76 1.65
CA CYS A 57 -3.68 -11.75 2.62
C CYS A 57 -4.92 -11.33 3.45
N GLY A 58 -5.74 -10.41 2.95
CA GLY A 58 -7.01 -10.03 3.58
C GLY A 58 -6.87 -9.40 4.97
N TRP A 59 -5.77 -8.68 5.21
CA TRP A 59 -5.40 -8.03 6.48
C TRP A 59 -5.18 -9.00 7.65
N LYS A 60 -4.80 -10.24 7.36
CA LYS A 60 -4.44 -11.25 8.37
C LYS A 60 -2.93 -11.45 8.40
N SER A 61 -2.24 -10.91 9.41
CA SER A 61 -0.76 -11.00 9.46
C SER A 61 -0.21 -12.42 9.55
N GLN A 62 -0.94 -13.35 10.15
CA GLN A 62 -0.55 -14.77 10.20
C GLN A 62 -0.52 -15.42 8.81
N GLU A 63 -1.47 -15.08 7.95
CA GLU A 63 -1.52 -15.56 6.57
C GLU A 63 -0.31 -15.06 5.77
N VAL A 64 0.21 -13.87 6.09
CA VAL A 64 1.42 -13.35 5.43
C VAL A 64 2.65 -14.17 5.81
N SER A 65 2.81 -14.56 7.08
CA SER A 65 3.90 -15.44 7.50
C SER A 65 3.80 -16.84 6.89
N LEU A 66 2.58 -17.35 6.70
CA LEU A 66 2.29 -18.67 6.15
C LEU A 66 2.13 -18.69 4.62
N CYS A 67 2.33 -17.55 3.94
CA CYS A 67 2.11 -17.43 2.51
C CYS A 67 3.02 -18.38 1.71
N THR A 68 2.40 -19.25 0.90
CA THR A 68 3.06 -20.29 0.08
C THR A 68 3.23 -19.89 -1.39
N SER A 69 2.98 -18.63 -1.74
CA SER A 69 3.15 -18.13 -3.10
C SER A 69 4.64 -17.94 -3.43
N LEU A 70 5.35 -19.05 -3.65
CA LEU A 70 6.79 -19.08 -3.88
C LEU A 70 7.22 -18.30 -5.13
N ALA A 71 6.35 -18.24 -6.14
CA ALA A 71 6.58 -17.47 -7.37
C ALA A 71 6.25 -15.97 -7.23
N CYS A 72 5.76 -15.52 -6.07
CA CYS A 72 5.47 -14.10 -5.85
C CYS A 72 6.78 -13.29 -5.92
N PRO A 73 6.86 -12.22 -6.72
CA PRO A 73 8.08 -11.40 -6.81
C PRO A 73 8.44 -10.71 -5.48
N LEU A 74 7.49 -10.60 -4.55
CA LEU A 74 7.71 -10.04 -3.22
C LEU A 74 8.05 -11.11 -2.17
N TYR A 75 8.07 -12.40 -2.52
CA TYR A 75 8.21 -13.51 -1.57
C TYR A 75 9.44 -13.35 -0.67
N ALA A 76 10.59 -13.00 -1.25
CA ALA A 76 11.86 -12.81 -0.55
C ALA A 76 11.88 -11.62 0.41
N VAL A 77 11.01 -10.62 0.22
CA VAL A 77 10.95 -9.39 1.02
C VAL A 77 9.66 -9.26 1.83
N ARG A 78 8.82 -10.30 1.85
CA ARG A 78 7.55 -10.30 2.59
C ARG A 78 7.80 -10.07 4.10
N PRO A 79 6.89 -9.39 4.82
CA PRO A 79 7.03 -9.23 6.25
C PRO A 79 6.78 -10.54 7.01
N TYR A 80 7.23 -10.58 8.26
CA TYR A 80 7.00 -11.70 9.19
C TYR A 80 7.61 -13.04 8.77
N GLN A 81 8.64 -13.03 7.92
CA GLN A 81 9.49 -14.20 7.74
C GLN A 81 10.15 -14.53 9.08
N THR A 82 9.90 -15.73 9.59
CA THR A 82 10.74 -16.31 10.64
C THR A 82 12.13 -16.47 10.05
N ARG A 83 13.13 -15.78 10.60
CA ARG A 83 14.53 -16.12 10.32
C ARG A 83 14.73 -17.52 10.90
N SER A 84 14.85 -18.52 10.03
CA SER A 84 15.41 -19.82 10.38
C SER A 84 16.87 -19.65 10.78
#